data_AF-A0A158JNI8-F1
#
_entry.id   AF-A0A158JNI8-F1
#
_cell.length_a   1.000
_cell.length_b   1.000
_cell.length_c   1.000
_cell.angle_alpha   90.00
_cell.angle_beta   90.00
_cell.angle_gamma   90.00
#
_symmetry.space_group_name_H-M   'P 1'
#
loop_
_entity.id
_entity.type
_entity.pdbx_description
1 polymer ?
#
loop_
_entity_poly.entity_id
_entity_poly.type
_entity_poly.pdbx_seq_one_letter_code
_entity_poly.pdbx_strand_id
1 'polypeptide(L)'
;MSEIYRFGDLVAIHPNIGRPAGVLAANSVEGQSRLERVLRLASEANLPELREYIMRSYLILYAHSDTRVLLLSIRHQRELGYAPETE
;
A
#
# COMPACT_ATOMS: atom_id res chain seq x y z
N MET A 1 6.81 -6.72 -16.39
CA MET A 1 6.87 -5.25 -16.51
C MET A 1 5.50 -4.62 -16.80
N SER A 2 4.64 -5.21 -17.64
CA SER A 2 3.36 -4.62 -18.10
C SER A 2 2.27 -4.43 -17.04
N GLU A 3 2.25 -5.25 -15.99
CA GLU A 3 1.18 -5.25 -14.99
C GLU A 3 1.19 -4.01 -14.08
N ILE A 4 2.37 -3.55 -13.63
CA ILE A 4 2.47 -2.38 -12.73
C ILE A 4 2.10 -1.08 -13.46
N TYR A 5 2.52 -0.93 -14.72
CA TYR A 5 2.12 0.24 -15.52
C TYR A 5 0.62 0.28 -15.74
N ARG A 6 -0.01 -0.87 -16.06
CA ARG A 6 -1.46 -0.98 -16.14
C ARG A 6 -2.16 -0.61 -14.83
N PHE A 7 -1.57 -0.98 -13.68
CA PHE A 7 -2.10 -0.54 -12.39
C PHE A 7 -2.05 0.99 -12.24
N GLY A 8 -0.97 1.64 -12.67
CA GLY A 8 -0.85 3.11 -12.66
C GLY A 8 -1.98 3.80 -13.43
N ASP A 9 -2.27 3.32 -14.65
CA ASP A 9 -3.38 3.85 -15.45
C ASP A 9 -4.74 3.62 -14.76
N LEU A 10 -4.92 2.44 -14.17
CA LEU A 10 -6.18 2.05 -13.55
C LEU A 10 -6.46 2.86 -12.28
N VAL A 11 -5.47 3.04 -11.41
CA VAL A 11 -5.64 3.74 -10.13
C VAL A 11 -5.81 5.25 -10.32
N ALA A 12 -5.29 5.81 -11.42
CA ALA A 12 -5.52 7.21 -11.78
C ALA A 12 -7.00 7.51 -12.07
N ILE A 13 -7.74 6.52 -12.59
CA ILE A 13 -9.17 6.66 -12.93
C ILE A 13 -10.06 6.17 -11.78
N HIS A 14 -9.65 5.08 -11.11
CA HIS A 14 -10.43 4.45 -10.07
C HIS A 14 -9.58 4.26 -8.80
N PRO A 15 -9.36 5.32 -8.01
CA PRO A 15 -8.48 5.24 -6.84
C PRO A 15 -9.02 4.32 -5.73
N ASN A 16 -10.31 3.98 -5.75
CA ASN A 16 -10.94 3.12 -4.74
C ASN A 16 -10.87 1.61 -5.05
N ILE A 17 -10.18 1.17 -6.11
CA ILE A 17 -10.11 -0.26 -6.50
C ILE A 17 -9.34 -1.14 -5.51
N GLY A 18 -8.48 -0.53 -4.69
CA GLY A 18 -7.76 -1.23 -3.63
C GLY A 18 -8.64 -1.36 -2.39
N ARG A 19 -8.39 -2.41 -1.62
CA ARG A 19 -9.03 -2.56 -0.31
C ARG A 19 -8.37 -1.60 0.70
N PRO A 20 -9.07 -1.20 1.78
CA PRO A 20 -8.46 -0.43 2.86
C PRO A 20 -7.19 -1.11 3.40
N ALA A 21 -6.13 -0.34 3.59
CA ALA A 21 -4.89 -0.84 4.15
C ALA A 21 -5.08 -1.18 5.63
N GLY A 22 -4.43 -2.25 6.09
CA GLY A 22 -4.48 -2.68 7.49
C GLY A 22 -5.21 -4.00 7.74
N VAL A 23 -5.90 -4.56 6.74
CA VAL A 23 -6.47 -5.92 6.83
C VAL A 23 -5.38 -6.96 7.15
N LEU A 24 -4.13 -6.75 6.68
CA LEU A 24 -2.99 -7.62 6.98
C LEU A 24 -2.19 -7.18 8.22
N ALA A 25 -2.15 -5.89 8.51
CA ALA A 25 -1.35 -5.33 9.61
C ALA A 25 -2.00 -5.51 11.00
N ALA A 26 -3.31 -5.83 11.04
CA ALA A 26 -4.09 -5.98 12.27
C ALA A 26 -3.59 -7.11 13.21
N ASN A 27 -2.70 -7.99 12.74
CA ASN A 27 -2.32 -9.21 13.46
C ASN A 27 -1.03 -9.09 14.30
N SER A 28 -0.34 -7.94 14.31
CA SER A 28 0.85 -7.71 15.16
C SER A 28 0.96 -6.28 15.67
N VAL A 29 1.56 -6.09 16.85
CA VAL A 29 1.77 -4.76 17.48
C VAL A 29 2.68 -3.87 16.63
N GLU A 30 3.73 -4.45 16.04
CA GLU A 30 4.63 -3.74 15.13
C GLU A 30 3.89 -3.32 13.85
N GLY A 31 3.05 -4.21 13.31
CA GLY A 31 2.22 -3.94 12.14
C GLY A 31 1.25 -2.78 12.37
N GLN A 32 0.59 -2.76 13.53
CA GLN A 32 -0.30 -1.68 13.94
C GLN A 32 0.46 -0.35 14.09
N SER A 33 1.59 -0.34 14.81
CA SER A 33 2.40 0.88 14.99
C SER A 33 2.91 1.46 13.66
N ARG A 34 3.28 0.57 12.72
CA ARG A 34 3.68 0.97 11.36
C ARG A 34 2.50 1.54 10.58
N LEU A 35 1.32 0.92 10.67
CA LEU A 35 0.11 1.40 10.02
C LEU A 35 -0.28 2.79 10.51
N GLU A 36 -0.30 3.02 11.82
CA GLU A 36 -0.60 4.32 12.42
C GLU A 36 0.36 5.41 11.93
N ARG A 37 1.67 5.11 11.86
CA ARG A 37 2.66 6.04 11.34
C ARG A 37 2.37 6.41 9.88
N VAL A 38 2.03 5.44 9.04
CA VAL A 38 1.72 5.68 7.63
C VAL A 38 0.44 6.50 7.50
N LEU A 39 -0.62 6.18 8.26
CA LEU A 39 -1.87 6.95 8.25
C LEU A 39 -1.65 8.41 8.65
N ARG A 40 -0.82 8.67 9.68
CA ARG A 40 -0.47 10.03 10.08
C ARG A 40 0.24 10.80 8.97
N LEU A 41 1.28 10.20 8.37
CA LEU A 41 2.01 10.81 7.27
C LEU A 41 1.12 11.06 6.05
N ALA A 42 0.20 10.13 5.76
CA ALA A 42 -0.74 10.26 4.66
C ALA A 42 -1.74 11.42 4.92
N SER A 43 -2.20 11.58 6.16
CA SER A 43 -3.03 12.73 6.57
C SER A 43 -2.28 14.06 6.46
N GLU A 44 -1.05 14.15 6.98
CA GLU A 44 -0.17 15.33 6.85
C GLU A 44 0.05 15.68 5.37
N ALA A 45 0.16 14.65 4.53
CA ALA A 45 0.29 14.80 3.10
C ALA A 45 -1.05 14.97 2.37
N ASN A 46 -2.19 15.26 3.01
CA ASN A 46 -3.55 15.36 2.44
C ASN A 46 -3.89 14.21 1.44
N LEU A 47 -3.62 12.97 1.86
CA LEU A 47 -3.88 11.71 1.16
C LEU A 47 -4.50 10.70 2.17
N PRO A 48 -5.68 10.98 2.74
CA PRO A 48 -6.17 10.26 3.91
C PRO A 48 -6.54 8.79 3.61
N GLU A 49 -6.78 8.45 2.35
CA GLU A 49 -7.24 7.12 1.95
C GLU A 49 -6.05 6.19 1.67
N LEU A 50 -5.74 5.32 2.62
CA LEU A 50 -4.66 4.33 2.48
C LEU A 50 -5.23 2.99 1.98
N ARG A 51 -4.67 2.46 0.89
CA ARG A 51 -5.18 1.26 0.21
C ARG A 51 -4.09 0.28 -0.20
N GLU A 52 -4.49 -0.98 -0.29
CA GLU A 52 -3.69 -2.09 -0.78
C GLU A 52 -4.31 -2.68 -2.04
N TYR A 53 -3.50 -2.93 -3.07
CA TYR A 53 -3.89 -3.65 -4.27
C TYR A 53 -3.03 -4.90 -4.44
N ILE A 54 -3.69 -6.06 -4.55
CA ILE A 54 -3.02 -7.36 -4.69
C ILE A 54 -3.07 -7.78 -6.15
N MET A 55 -1.89 -7.92 -6.75
CA MET A 55 -1.68 -8.54 -8.05
C MET A 55 -1.16 -9.96 -7.87
N ARG A 56 -1.07 -10.72 -8.97
CA ARG A 56 -0.60 -12.12 -8.95
C ARG A 56 0.74 -12.30 -8.22
N SER A 57 1.62 -11.31 -8.33
CA SER A 57 2.98 -11.37 -7.78
C SER A 57 3.37 -10.18 -6.92
N TYR A 58 2.52 -9.15 -6.83
CA TYR A 58 2.87 -7.90 -6.19
C TYR A 58 1.78 -7.44 -5.23
N LEU A 59 2.20 -6.91 -4.09
CA LEU A 59 1.36 -6.11 -3.20
C LEU A 59 1.75 -4.65 -3.40
N ILE A 60 0.78 -3.82 -3.76
CA ILE A 60 0.97 -2.38 -3.93
C ILE A 60 0.29 -1.67 -2.77
N LEU A 61 1.05 -0.82 -2.07
CA LEU A 61 0.53 0.11 -1.07
C LEU A 61 0.52 1.51 -1.68
N TYR A 62 -0.62 2.17 -1.62
CA TYR A 62 -0.78 3.54 -2.10
C TYR A 62 -1.72 4.33 -1.20
N ALA A 63 -1.57 5.65 -1.22
CA ALA A 63 -2.49 6.58 -0.58
C ALA A 63 -3.12 7.49 -1.63
N HIS A 64 -4.35 7.94 -1.41
CA HIS A 64 -4.99 8.87 -2.33
C HIS A 64 -5.87 9.91 -1.63
N SER A 65 -6.24 10.90 -2.41
CA SER A 65 -7.30 11.88 -2.17
C SER A 65 -8.14 11.97 -3.44
N ASP A 66 -9.07 12.91 -3.51
CA ASP A 66 -9.87 13.12 -4.72
C ASP A 66 -9.05 13.59 -5.93
N THR A 67 -7.86 14.16 -5.70
CA THR A 67 -7.08 14.85 -6.75
C THR A 67 -5.75 14.19 -7.08
N ARG A 68 -5.32 13.21 -6.30
CA ARG A 68 -4.01 12.57 -6.49
C ARG A 68 -3.91 11.21 -5.83
N VAL A 69 -3.01 10.41 -6.39
CA VAL A 69 -2.59 9.10 -5.90
C VAL A 69 -1.08 9.14 -5.68
N LEU A 70 -0.63 8.59 -4.55
CA LEU A 70 0.78 8.44 -4.21
C LEU A 70 1.09 6.95 -3.99
N LEU A 71 2.00 6.42 -4.78
CA LEU A 71 2.52 5.07 -4.62
C LEU A 71 3.53 5.06 -3.45
N LEU A 72 3.27 4.24 -2.42
CA LEU A 72 4.10 4.20 -1.20
C LEU A 72 5.07 3.04 -1.21
N SER A 73 4.62 1.85 -1.62
CA SER A 73 5.52 0.71 -1.82
C SER A 73 4.96 -0.28 -2.83
N ILE A 74 5.86 -1.00 -3.49
CA ILE A 74 5.56 -2.19 -4.26
C ILE A 74 6.41 -3.29 -3.66
N ARG A 75 5.79 -4.40 -3.25
CA ARG A 75 6.47 -5.56 -2.72
C ARG A 75 6.17 -6.78 -3.57
N HIS A 76 7.19 -7.54 -3.93
CA HIS A 76 6.98 -8.82 -4.59
C HIS A 76 6.61 -9.89 -3.56
N GLN A 77 5.74 -10.83 -3.90
CA GLN A 77 5.33 -11.91 -2.98
C GLN A 77 6.50 -12.76 -2.49
N ARG A 78 7.60 -12.84 -3.25
CA ARG A 78 8.83 -13.55 -2.84
C ARG A 78 9.65 -12.78 -1.79
N GLU A 79 9.44 -11.48 -1.67
CA GLU A 79 10.04 -10.66 -0.60
C GLU A 79 9.29 -10.80 0.72
N LEU A 80 8.03 -11.25 0.70
CA LEU A 80 7.26 -11.55 1.93
C LEU A 80 7.85 -12.73 2.73
N GLY A 81 8.68 -13.56 2.09
CA GLY A 81 9.46 -14.61 2.77
C GLY A 81 10.84 -14.15 3.27
N TYR A 82 11.23 -12.90 2.98
CA TYR A 82 12.49 -12.31 3.41
C TYR A 82 12.22 -11.43 4.63
N ALA A 83 11.97 -12.05 5.79
CA ALA A 83 12.23 -11.34 7.04
C ALA A 83 13.76 -11.17 7.11
N PRO A 84 14.30 -9.95 7.28
CA PRO A 84 15.71 -9.83 7.64
C PRO A 84 15.89 -10.62 8.94
N GLU A 85 16.85 -11.55 8.93
CA GLU A 85 17.30 -12.18 10.15
C GLU A 85 17.72 -11.05 11.09
N THR A 86 16.94 -10.85 12.16
CA THR A 86 17.33 -9.98 13.26
C THR A 86 18.60 -10.54 13.86
N GLU A 87 19.73 -9.87 13.63
CA GLU A 87 20.98 -10.00 14.39
C GLU A 87 20.80 -9.60 15.86
#